data_AF-A0A3C0U4F6-F1
#
_entry.id   AF-A0A3C0U4F6-F1
#
_cell.length_a   1.000
_cell.length_b   1.000
_cell.length_c   1.000
_cell.angle_alpha   90.00
_cell.angle_beta   90.00
_cell.angle_gamma   90.00
#
_symmetry.space_group_name_H-M   'P 1'
#
loop_
_entity.id
_entity.type
_entity.pdbx_description
1 polymer ?
#
loop_
_entity_poly.entity_id
_entity_poly.type
_entity_poly.pdbx_seq_one_letter_code
_entity_poly.pdbx_strand_id
1 'polypeptide(L)'
;GDEADFRGVVDLISKKAIVWEKDDMGMSYDEIEIPADLLDVVNEKRAELIEAVAEYDDTLMEKFFEDENSISEDEIIAALRAATIDMSIIPMMCGSAFKNKGVQAMLDAVMRYLPSPLDVEGIEGINPDTGDADMRQPSMDEPFAALAFKIATDPFVGRLCFFRVYSGVLDAGSYVKNTRSGKKERISRIFQMHANKQEPIP
;
A
#
# COMPACT_ATOMS: atom_id res chain seq x y z
N GLY A 1 26.99 11.90 -15.52
CA GLY A 1 26.16 12.25 -14.34
C GLY A 1 25.40 11.00 -14.00
N ASP A 2 25.47 10.56 -12.75
CA ASP A 2 25.10 9.21 -12.31
C ASP A 2 23.65 8.81 -12.66
N GLU A 3 22.79 9.80 -12.91
CA GLU A 3 21.44 9.58 -13.43
C GLU A 3 21.43 8.91 -14.80
N ALA A 4 22.37 9.21 -15.71
CA ALA A 4 22.37 8.69 -17.08
C ALA A 4 22.53 7.16 -17.11
N ASP A 5 23.40 6.64 -16.25
CA ASP A 5 23.80 5.23 -16.20
C ASP A 5 22.91 4.36 -15.30
N PHE A 6 21.82 4.90 -14.77
CA PHE A 6 20.85 4.14 -13.96
C PHE A 6 20.22 2.98 -14.76
N ARG A 7 20.53 1.75 -14.31
CA ARG A 7 20.11 0.51 -14.96
C ARG A 7 19.05 -0.26 -14.17
N GLY A 8 19.04 -0.13 -12.86
CA GLY A 8 18.23 -0.98 -12.00
C GLY A 8 18.38 -0.66 -10.53
N VAL A 9 17.86 -1.54 -9.69
CA VAL A 9 17.90 -1.43 -8.22
C VAL A 9 18.44 -2.73 -7.62
N VAL A 10 18.87 -2.69 -6.36
CA VAL A 10 19.23 -3.90 -5.61
C VAL A 10 18.18 -4.13 -4.55
N ASP A 11 17.64 -5.35 -4.51
CA ASP A 11 16.83 -5.81 -3.38
C ASP A 11 17.77 -6.30 -2.28
N LEU A 12 17.78 -5.57 -1.16
CA LEU A 12 18.63 -5.86 -0.01
C LEU A 12 18.19 -7.13 0.74
N ILE A 13 16.91 -7.52 0.63
CA ILE A 13 16.37 -8.70 1.32
C ILE A 13 16.87 -9.95 0.61
N SER A 14 16.57 -10.07 -0.68
CA SER A 14 16.94 -11.23 -1.51
C SER A 14 18.40 -11.21 -2.00
N LYS A 15 19.13 -10.10 -1.79
CA LYS A 15 20.51 -9.87 -2.27
C LYS A 15 20.65 -10.03 -3.79
N LYS A 16 19.67 -9.53 -4.55
CA LYS A 16 19.68 -9.59 -6.03
C LYS A 16 19.59 -8.20 -6.64
N ALA A 17 20.32 -8.00 -7.73
CA ALA A 17 20.18 -6.80 -8.54
C ALA A 17 19.12 -7.03 -9.62
N ILE A 18 18.15 -6.12 -9.70
CA ILE A 18 17.06 -6.15 -10.67
C ILE A 18 17.36 -5.11 -11.74
N VAL A 19 17.53 -5.57 -12.98
CA VAL A 19 17.82 -4.71 -14.13
C VAL A 19 16.66 -4.83 -15.12
N TRP A 20 16.03 -3.70 -15.43
CA TRP A 20 14.92 -3.67 -16.38
C TRP A 20 15.40 -3.45 -17.80
N GLU A 21 14.72 -4.15 -18.72
CA GLU A 21 14.91 -3.96 -20.14
C GLU A 21 14.42 -2.59 -20.60
N LYS A 22 15.16 -2.02 -21.54
CA LYS A 22 14.90 -0.65 -21.99
C LYS A 22 13.75 -0.57 -22.99
N ASP A 23 13.56 -1.64 -23.76
CA ASP A 23 12.79 -1.58 -25.01
C ASP A 23 11.29 -1.90 -24.82
N ASP A 24 10.87 -2.33 -23.64
CA ASP A 24 9.48 -2.75 -23.36
C ASP A 24 8.78 -1.93 -22.28
N MET A 25 9.33 -0.76 -21.93
CA MET A 25 8.84 0.08 -20.83
C MET A 25 8.89 -0.62 -19.46
N GLY A 26 9.90 -1.47 -19.23
CA GLY A 26 10.14 -2.13 -17.95
C GLY A 26 9.12 -3.23 -17.65
N MET A 27 8.57 -3.85 -18.69
CA MET A 27 7.66 -5.00 -18.55
C MET A 27 8.43 -6.27 -18.20
N SER A 28 9.66 -6.39 -18.67
CA SER A 28 10.60 -7.44 -18.33
C SER A 28 11.80 -6.91 -17.55
N TYR A 29 12.37 -7.79 -16.73
CA TYR A 29 13.58 -7.55 -15.97
C TYR A 29 14.36 -8.85 -15.83
N ASP A 30 15.66 -8.71 -15.63
CA ASP A 30 16.54 -9.79 -15.23
C ASP A 30 16.98 -9.59 -13.78
N GLU A 31 16.97 -10.68 -13.02
CA GLU A 31 17.68 -10.76 -11.75
C GLU A 31 19.11 -11.21 -12.02
N ILE A 32 20.07 -10.38 -11.64
CA ILE A 32 21.50 -10.67 -11.77
C ILE A 32 22.17 -10.64 -10.39
N GLU A 33 23.37 -11.21 -10.33
CA GLU A 33 24.24 -11.03 -9.17
C GLU A 33 24.56 -9.55 -8.96
N ILE A 34 24.75 -9.17 -7.69
CA ILE A 34 25.10 -7.80 -7.32
C ILE A 34 26.44 -7.45 -7.98
N PRO A 35 26.53 -6.33 -8.74
CA PRO A 35 27.79 -5.88 -9.32
C PRO A 35 28.88 -5.71 -8.25
N ALA A 36 30.11 -6.14 -8.55
CA ALA A 36 31.21 -6.18 -7.59
C ALA A 36 31.53 -4.80 -6.97
N ASP A 37 31.30 -3.73 -7.71
CA ASP A 37 31.45 -2.34 -7.28
C ASP A 37 30.38 -1.86 -6.30
N LEU A 38 29.25 -2.56 -6.20
CA LEU A 38 28.16 -2.26 -5.26
C LEU A 38 28.15 -3.19 -4.04
N LEU A 39 28.96 -4.25 -4.04
CA LEU A 39 28.87 -5.30 -3.02
C LEU A 39 29.08 -4.76 -1.60
N ASP A 40 30.09 -3.91 -1.40
CA ASP A 40 30.39 -3.31 -0.10
C ASP A 40 29.23 -2.42 0.39
N VAL A 41 28.68 -1.58 -0.50
CA VAL A 41 27.54 -0.69 -0.19
C VAL A 41 26.29 -1.50 0.12
N VAL A 42 26.02 -2.57 -0.64
CA VAL A 42 24.86 -3.44 -0.41
C VAL A 42 24.99 -4.18 0.92
N ASN A 43 26.18 -4.66 1.27
CA ASN A 43 26.41 -5.30 2.56
C ASN A 43 26.20 -4.32 3.73
N GLU A 44 26.72 -3.09 3.63
CA GLU A 44 26.49 -2.03 4.61
C GLU A 44 24.99 -1.73 4.77
N LYS A 45 24.29 -1.46 3.66
CA LYS A 45 22.85 -1.14 3.69
C LYS A 45 21.98 -2.30 4.11
N ARG A 46 22.41 -3.52 3.84
CA ARG A 46 21.71 -4.69 4.35
C ARG A 46 21.93 -4.84 5.85
N ALA A 47 23.14 -4.61 6.38
CA ALA A 47 23.37 -4.64 7.82
C ALA A 47 22.47 -3.62 8.55
N GLU A 48 22.40 -2.38 8.03
CA GLU A 48 21.48 -1.34 8.55
C GLU A 48 20.01 -1.79 8.50
N LEU A 49 19.59 -2.46 7.42
CA LEU A 49 18.23 -3.01 7.30
C LEU A 49 17.96 -4.08 8.36
N ILE A 50 18.88 -5.02 8.55
CA ILE A 50 18.71 -6.10 9.53
C ILE A 50 18.70 -5.56 10.94
N GLU A 51 19.59 -4.63 11.27
CA GLU A 51 19.63 -3.96 12.57
C GLU A 51 18.30 -3.28 12.87
N ALA A 52 17.78 -2.46 11.95
CA ALA A 52 16.49 -1.77 12.13
C ALA A 52 15.31 -2.74 12.30
N VAL A 53 15.33 -3.87 11.60
CA VAL A 53 14.29 -4.91 11.71
C VAL A 53 14.41 -5.67 13.04
N ALA A 54 15.63 -5.96 13.47
CA ALA A 54 15.90 -6.62 14.74
C ALA A 54 15.54 -5.73 15.94
N GLU A 55 15.71 -4.41 15.83
CA GLU A 55 15.26 -3.45 16.85
C GLU A 55 13.75 -3.43 17.08
N TYR A 56 12.97 -3.84 16.07
CA TYR A 56 11.51 -3.87 16.15
C TYR A 56 10.95 -5.14 16.80
N ASP A 57 11.66 -6.28 16.73
CA ASP A 57 11.21 -7.58 17.23
C ASP A 57 12.27 -8.23 18.12
N ASP A 58 11.96 -8.38 19.42
CA ASP A 58 12.87 -8.96 20.42
C ASP A 58 13.42 -10.34 20.01
N THR A 59 12.62 -11.16 19.31
CA THR A 59 13.04 -12.48 18.82
C THR A 59 14.09 -12.36 17.73
N LEU A 60 13.92 -11.38 16.84
CA LEU A 60 14.90 -11.09 15.79
C LEU A 60 16.16 -10.43 16.37
N MET A 61 16.03 -9.65 17.44
CA MET A 61 17.17 -9.10 18.18
C MET A 61 18.07 -10.18 18.77
N GLU A 62 17.48 -11.20 19.40
CA GLU A 62 18.23 -12.35 19.92
C GLU A 62 19.00 -13.06 18.81
N LYS A 63 18.34 -13.34 17.68
CA LYS A 63 18.96 -13.95 16.50
C LYS A 63 20.10 -13.09 15.93
N PHE A 64 19.90 -11.79 15.87
CA PHE A 64 20.90 -10.85 15.37
C PHE A 64 22.19 -10.87 16.20
N PHE A 65 22.08 -10.95 17.53
CA PHE A 65 23.26 -11.04 18.41
C PHE A 65 24.01 -12.36 18.29
N GLU A 66 23.32 -13.45 17.92
CA GLU A 66 23.96 -14.75 17.67
C GLU A 66 24.63 -14.77 16.29
N ASP A 67 23.88 -14.46 15.23
CA ASP A 67 24.33 -14.37 13.84
C ASP A 67 23.31 -13.56 13.01
N GLU A 68 23.73 -12.41 12.48
CA GLU A 68 22.90 -11.56 11.61
C GLU A 68 22.33 -12.29 10.37
N ASN A 69 23.01 -13.35 9.91
CA ASN A 69 22.60 -14.12 8.72
C ASN A 69 21.59 -15.22 9.07
N SER A 70 21.27 -15.41 10.35
CA SER A 70 20.27 -16.38 10.81
C SER A 70 18.83 -15.91 10.61
N ILE A 71 18.62 -14.60 10.39
CA ILE A 71 17.31 -14.01 10.13
C ILE A 71 16.96 -14.24 8.65
N SER A 72 15.86 -14.97 8.44
CA SER A 72 15.39 -15.35 7.10
C SER A 72 14.69 -14.19 6.37
N GLU A 73 14.58 -14.28 5.04
CA GLU A 73 13.86 -13.29 4.23
C GLU A 73 12.38 -13.13 4.66
N ASP A 74 11.71 -14.24 4.97
CA ASP A 74 10.32 -14.23 5.42
C ASP A 74 10.15 -13.50 6.76
N GLU A 75 11.10 -13.68 7.67
CA GLU A 75 11.12 -12.97 8.96
C GLU A 75 11.34 -11.47 8.78
N ILE A 76 12.27 -11.08 7.90
CA ILE A 76 12.49 -9.68 7.54
C ILE A 76 11.22 -9.06 6.97
N ILE A 77 10.57 -9.74 6.03
CA ILE A 77 9.34 -9.27 5.37
C ILE A 77 8.20 -9.13 6.38
N ALA A 78 8.03 -10.10 7.27
CA ALA A 78 6.98 -10.08 8.29
C ALA A 78 7.16 -8.92 9.27
N ALA A 79 8.37 -8.73 9.79
CA ALA A 79 8.69 -7.64 10.70
C ALA A 79 8.57 -6.26 10.01
N LEU A 80 9.09 -6.12 8.78
CA LEU A 80 8.92 -4.89 7.99
C LEU A 80 7.46 -4.56 7.74
N ARG A 81 6.61 -5.56 7.44
CA ARG A 81 5.17 -5.35 7.26
C ARG A 81 4.53 -4.82 8.54
N ALA A 82 4.77 -5.47 9.68
CA ALA A 82 4.22 -5.04 10.97
C ALA A 82 4.67 -3.61 11.31
N ALA A 83 5.97 -3.34 11.20
CA ALA A 83 6.56 -2.02 11.46
C ALA A 83 6.11 -0.94 10.46
N THR A 84 5.73 -1.31 9.24
CA THR A 84 5.17 -0.37 8.25
C THR A 84 3.72 -0.02 8.61
N ILE A 85 2.94 -1.00 9.08
CA ILE A 85 1.53 -0.81 9.42
C ILE A 85 1.39 0.09 10.66
N ASP A 86 2.24 -0.08 11.67
CA ASP A 86 2.23 0.76 12.88
C ASP A 86 3.08 2.04 12.76
N MET A 87 3.70 2.26 11.59
CA MET A 87 4.54 3.42 11.25
C MET A 87 5.85 3.53 12.03
N SER A 88 6.34 2.45 12.64
CA SER A 88 7.66 2.40 13.29
C SER A 88 8.81 2.46 12.27
N ILE A 89 8.61 1.86 11.08
CA ILE A 89 9.58 1.86 9.97
C ILE A 89 8.91 2.33 8.69
N ILE A 90 9.62 3.11 7.88
CA ILE A 90 9.19 3.52 6.54
C ILE A 90 10.15 2.87 5.53
N PRO A 91 9.74 1.80 4.80
CA PRO A 91 10.59 1.18 3.79
C PRO A 91 10.93 2.16 2.68
N MET A 92 12.23 2.37 2.47
CA MET A 92 12.73 3.27 1.44
C MET A 92 13.01 2.50 0.15
N MET A 93 12.33 2.89 -0.93
CA MET A 93 12.50 2.34 -2.26
C MET A 93 13.13 3.39 -3.18
N CYS A 94 13.87 2.96 -4.20
CA CYS A 94 14.42 3.84 -5.23
C CYS A 94 14.02 3.38 -6.64
N GLY A 95 14.11 4.30 -7.59
CA GLY A 95 13.72 4.04 -8.97
C GLY A 95 13.62 5.32 -9.80
N SER A 96 13.32 5.16 -11.08
CA SER A 96 13.05 6.25 -12.00
C SER A 96 11.80 5.93 -12.83
N ALA A 97 10.70 6.59 -12.49
CA ALA A 97 9.45 6.48 -13.25
C ALA A 97 9.64 6.95 -14.71
N PHE A 98 10.41 8.02 -14.92
CA PHE A 98 10.70 8.52 -16.27
C PHE A 98 11.45 7.50 -17.15
N LYS A 99 12.31 6.67 -16.54
CA LYS A 99 13.05 5.61 -17.24
C LYS A 99 12.35 4.25 -17.22
N ASN A 100 11.17 4.16 -16.60
CA ASN A 100 10.41 2.93 -16.38
C ASN A 100 11.16 1.84 -15.60
N LYS A 101 11.94 2.24 -14.58
CA LYS A 101 12.79 1.34 -13.78
C LYS A 101 12.49 1.50 -12.29
N GLY A 102 12.12 0.42 -11.59
CA GLY A 102 11.91 0.43 -10.14
C GLY A 102 10.47 0.71 -9.66
N VAL A 103 9.59 1.23 -10.52
CA VAL A 103 8.17 1.42 -10.16
C VAL A 103 7.49 0.07 -9.89
N GLN A 104 7.88 -0.94 -10.65
CA GLN A 104 7.42 -2.32 -10.56
C GLN A 104 7.77 -2.93 -9.19
N ALA A 105 9.04 -2.80 -8.77
CA ALA A 105 9.48 -3.25 -7.45
C ALA A 105 8.79 -2.47 -6.30
N MET A 106 8.48 -1.19 -6.51
CA MET A 106 7.70 -0.41 -5.56
C MET A 106 6.25 -0.91 -5.46
N LEU A 107 5.62 -1.32 -6.57
CA LEU A 107 4.29 -1.93 -6.54
C LEU A 107 4.27 -3.26 -5.76
N ASP A 108 5.33 -4.07 -5.88
CA ASP A 108 5.49 -5.28 -5.07
C ASP A 108 5.63 -4.93 -3.58
N ALA A 109 6.40 -3.89 -3.25
CA ALA A 109 6.54 -3.40 -1.87
C ALA A 109 5.21 -2.89 -1.30
N VAL A 110 4.36 -2.24 -2.11
CA VAL A 110 3.00 -1.86 -1.72
C VAL A 110 2.19 -3.08 -1.31
N MET A 111 2.23 -4.15 -2.10
CA MET A 111 1.50 -5.38 -1.80
C MET A 111 2.06 -6.11 -0.57
N ARG A 112 3.38 -6.07 -0.37
CA ARG A 112 4.05 -6.75 0.75
C ARG A 112 3.86 -6.02 2.07
N TYR A 113 4.00 -4.69 2.09
CA TYR A 113 4.18 -3.95 3.35
C TYR A 113 2.99 -3.05 3.72
N LEU A 114 2.20 -2.56 2.76
CA LEU A 114 1.09 -1.66 3.10
C LEU A 114 -0.13 -2.43 3.64
N PRO A 115 -0.95 -1.77 4.50
CA PRO A 115 -2.14 -2.38 5.07
C PRO A 115 -3.22 -2.59 4.01
N SER A 116 -3.91 -3.72 4.13
CA SER A 116 -5.24 -3.95 3.58
C SER A 116 -6.30 -3.32 4.47
N PRO A 117 -7.56 -3.18 3.99
CA PRO A 117 -8.66 -2.73 4.84
C PRO A 117 -8.90 -3.59 6.09
N LEU A 118 -8.44 -4.84 6.10
CA LEU A 118 -8.58 -5.78 7.22
C LEU A 118 -7.46 -5.65 8.25
N ASP A 119 -6.36 -4.97 7.92
CA ASP A 119 -5.26 -4.70 8.84
C ASP A 119 -5.54 -3.46 9.74
N VAL A 120 -6.73 -2.87 9.63
CA VAL A 120 -7.14 -1.70 10.41
C VAL A 120 -8.31 -2.09 11.33
N GLU A 121 -8.24 -1.73 12.61
CA GLU A 121 -9.21 -2.14 13.64
C GLU A 121 -10.66 -1.68 13.36
N GLY A 122 -10.84 -0.62 12.58
CA GLY A 122 -12.16 -0.06 12.27
C GLY A 122 -12.08 1.46 12.11
N ILE A 123 -13.18 2.06 11.67
CA ILE A 123 -13.33 3.51 11.62
C ILE A 123 -14.17 4.00 12.81
N GLU A 124 -13.62 4.93 13.57
CA GLU A 124 -14.32 5.58 14.67
C GLU A 124 -15.26 6.67 14.16
N GLY A 125 -16.37 6.85 14.86
CA GLY A 125 -17.37 7.86 14.58
C GLY A 125 -18.21 8.23 15.80
N ILE A 126 -19.18 9.11 15.58
CA ILE A 126 -20.13 9.53 16.61
C ILE A 126 -21.53 9.11 16.16
N ASN A 127 -22.27 8.44 17.04
CA ASN A 127 -23.65 8.10 16.77
C ASN A 127 -24.50 9.39 16.68
N PRO A 128 -25.16 9.66 15.54
CA PRO A 128 -25.88 10.92 15.35
C PRO A 128 -27.15 11.04 16.20
N ASP A 129 -27.67 9.94 16.74
CA ASP A 129 -28.91 9.93 17.52
C ASP A 129 -28.63 9.99 19.04
N THR A 130 -27.51 9.43 19.51
CA THR A 130 -27.13 9.44 20.95
C THR A 130 -26.00 10.38 21.30
N GLY A 131 -25.10 10.69 20.36
CA GLY A 131 -23.89 11.49 20.58
C GLY A 131 -22.69 10.70 21.13
N ASP A 132 -22.84 9.39 21.33
CA ASP A 132 -21.77 8.54 21.87
C ASP A 132 -20.77 8.13 20.79
N ALA A 133 -19.56 7.74 21.21
CA ALA A 133 -18.58 7.13 20.34
C ALA A 133 -19.09 5.77 19.81
N ASP A 134 -18.88 5.51 18.52
CA ASP A 134 -19.23 4.27 17.83
C ASP A 134 -18.09 3.90 16.88
N MET A 135 -18.01 2.63 16.48
CA MET A 135 -16.97 2.13 15.56
C MET A 135 -17.62 1.24 14.50
N ARG A 136 -17.05 1.27 13.28
CA ARG A 136 -17.45 0.39 12.18
C ARG A 136 -16.28 -0.50 11.77
N GLN A 137 -16.46 -1.80 11.93
CA GLN A 137 -15.51 -2.83 11.52
C GLN A 137 -15.48 -2.96 9.99
N PRO A 138 -14.33 -3.30 9.38
CA PRO A 138 -14.20 -3.51 7.93
C PRO A 138 -14.82 -4.85 7.50
N SER A 139 -16.13 -5.00 7.72
CA SER A 139 -16.91 -6.19 7.41
C SER A 139 -18.08 -5.86 6.48
N MET A 140 -18.44 -6.83 5.62
CA MET A 140 -19.62 -6.72 4.76
C MET A 140 -20.94 -6.91 5.53
N ASP A 141 -20.88 -7.55 6.71
CA ASP A 141 -22.06 -7.84 7.55
C ASP A 141 -22.44 -6.67 8.47
N GLU A 142 -21.55 -5.69 8.61
CA GLU A 142 -21.80 -4.46 9.36
C GLU A 142 -22.77 -3.52 8.62
N PRO A 143 -23.47 -2.61 9.34
CA PRO A 143 -24.23 -1.54 8.70
C PRO A 143 -23.36 -0.71 7.75
N PHE A 144 -23.94 -0.31 6.62
CA PHE A 144 -23.23 0.48 5.63
C PHE A 144 -22.74 1.82 6.19
N ALA A 145 -21.43 2.06 6.08
CA ALA A 145 -20.81 3.34 6.40
C ALA A 145 -19.77 3.72 5.34
N ALA A 146 -19.85 4.98 4.87
CA ALA A 146 -18.94 5.52 3.88
C ALA A 146 -18.69 7.01 4.08
N LEU A 147 -17.51 7.47 3.68
CA LEU A 147 -17.12 8.88 3.68
C LEU A 147 -17.00 9.41 2.25
N ALA A 148 -17.79 10.44 1.93
CA ALA A 148 -17.63 11.20 0.71
C ALA A 148 -16.42 12.13 0.83
N PHE A 149 -15.39 11.95 0.00
CA PHE A 149 -14.12 12.69 0.09
C PHE A 149 -13.86 13.62 -1.09
N LYS A 150 -14.51 13.41 -2.23
CA LYS A 150 -14.35 14.29 -3.41
C LYS A 150 -15.64 14.42 -4.20
N ILE A 151 -15.97 15.65 -4.57
CA ILE A 151 -17.01 15.94 -5.55
C ILE A 151 -16.34 16.42 -6.82
N ALA A 152 -16.72 15.82 -7.95
CA ALA A 152 -16.26 16.20 -9.28
C ALA A 152 -17.47 16.33 -10.21
N THR A 153 -17.35 17.17 -11.23
CA THR A 153 -18.36 17.29 -12.28
C THR A 153 -17.80 16.69 -13.55
N ASP A 154 -18.45 15.65 -14.04
CA ASP A 154 -18.17 15.02 -15.33
C ASP A 154 -19.16 15.58 -16.39
N PRO A 155 -18.70 15.93 -17.60
CA PRO A 155 -19.56 16.50 -18.65
C PRO A 155 -20.70 15.58 -19.12
N PHE A 156 -20.57 14.26 -18.97
CA PHE A 156 -21.50 13.26 -19.49
C PHE A 156 -22.42 12.69 -18.41
N VAL A 157 -21.88 12.40 -17.22
CA VAL A 157 -22.66 11.81 -16.11
C VAL A 157 -23.05 12.81 -15.02
N GLY A 158 -22.58 14.06 -15.11
CA GLY A 158 -22.92 15.13 -14.18
C GLY A 158 -22.10 15.06 -12.88
N ARG A 159 -22.73 15.29 -11.73
CA ARG A 159 -22.01 15.38 -10.44
C ARG A 159 -21.67 13.99 -9.91
N LEU A 160 -20.38 13.67 -9.86
CA LEU A 160 -19.82 12.48 -9.23
C LEU A 160 -19.43 12.78 -7.78
N CYS A 161 -19.79 11.87 -6.88
CA CYS A 161 -19.38 11.88 -5.48
C CYS A 161 -18.51 10.65 -5.25
N PHE A 162 -17.21 10.85 -5.05
CA PHE A 162 -16.29 9.79 -4.67
C PHE A 162 -16.40 9.56 -3.17
N PHE A 163 -16.53 8.29 -2.80
CA PHE A 163 -16.64 7.88 -1.42
C PHE A 163 -15.77 6.65 -1.16
N ARG A 164 -15.32 6.51 0.09
CA ARG A 164 -14.68 5.30 0.61
C ARG A 164 -15.69 4.58 1.47
N VAL A 165 -15.96 3.31 1.16
CA VAL A 165 -16.72 2.41 2.02
C VAL A 165 -15.80 1.87 3.11
N TYR A 166 -16.28 1.90 4.35
CA TYR A 166 -15.59 1.35 5.51
C TYR A 166 -16.24 0.07 6.00
N SER A 167 -17.57 -0.03 5.93
CA SER A 167 -18.33 -1.19 6.37
C SER A 167 -19.60 -1.37 5.56
N GLY A 168 -20.14 -2.59 5.55
CA GLY A 168 -21.36 -2.96 4.88
C GLY A 168 -21.28 -2.91 3.34
N VAL A 169 -22.45 -2.97 2.72
CA VAL A 169 -22.61 -3.01 1.26
C VAL A 169 -23.58 -1.91 0.82
N LEU A 170 -23.33 -1.34 -0.37
CA LEU A 170 -24.19 -0.36 -1.00
C LEU A 170 -24.62 -0.82 -2.38
N ASP A 171 -25.91 -1.17 -2.50
CA ASP A 171 -26.50 -1.53 -3.78
C ASP A 171 -27.00 -0.30 -4.53
N ALA A 172 -26.90 -0.35 -5.86
CA ALA A 172 -27.52 0.66 -6.71
C ALA A 172 -29.06 0.64 -6.55
N GLY A 173 -29.67 1.83 -6.55
CA GLY A 173 -31.10 2.05 -6.33
C GLY A 173 -31.52 2.22 -4.87
N SER A 174 -30.64 1.92 -3.92
CA SER A 174 -30.87 2.01 -2.48
C SER A 174 -30.88 3.45 -1.94
N TYR A 175 -31.24 3.61 -0.66
CA TYR A 175 -31.24 4.89 0.04
C TYR A 175 -30.25 4.87 1.19
N VAL A 176 -29.47 5.94 1.33
CA VAL A 176 -28.54 6.17 2.44
C VAL A 176 -28.93 7.42 3.23
N LYS A 177 -28.59 7.46 4.52
CA LYS A 177 -28.77 8.66 5.37
C LYS A 177 -27.49 9.48 5.33
N ASN A 178 -27.58 10.73 4.89
CA ASN A 178 -26.50 11.69 5.10
C ASN A 178 -26.57 12.18 6.55
N THR A 179 -25.64 11.72 7.39
CA THR A 179 -25.62 12.02 8.83
C THR A 179 -25.42 13.52 9.11
N ARG A 180 -24.74 14.26 8.23
CA ARG A 180 -24.52 15.71 8.39
C ARG A 180 -25.78 16.54 8.14
N SER A 181 -26.60 16.17 7.15
CA SER A 181 -27.80 16.93 6.78
C SER A 181 -29.11 16.33 7.31
N GLY A 182 -29.06 15.09 7.81
CA GLY A 182 -30.24 14.31 8.20
C GLY A 182 -31.08 13.80 7.02
N LYS A 183 -30.71 14.11 5.78
CA LYS A 183 -31.50 13.76 4.59
C LYS A 183 -31.23 12.35 4.12
N LYS A 184 -32.26 11.71 3.55
CA LYS A 184 -32.12 10.47 2.80
C LYS A 184 -31.73 10.81 1.36
N GLU A 185 -30.68 10.18 0.86
CA GLU A 185 -30.18 10.32 -0.51
C GLU A 185 -30.39 8.98 -1.23
N ARG A 186 -30.92 9.02 -2.46
CA ARG A 186 -31.06 7.82 -3.29
C ARG A 186 -29.82 7.66 -4.15
N ILE A 187 -29.17 6.51 -4.08
CA ILE A 187 -28.00 6.19 -4.90
C ILE A 187 -28.49 5.53 -6.18
N SER A 188 -28.55 6.27 -7.29
CA SER A 188 -29.14 5.76 -8.53
C SER A 188 -28.19 4.89 -9.35
N ARG A 189 -26.91 5.27 -9.45
CA ARG A 189 -25.87 4.59 -10.21
C ARG A 189 -24.56 4.67 -9.45
N ILE A 190 -23.78 3.61 -9.50
CA ILE A 190 -22.45 3.53 -8.92
C ILE A 190 -21.47 3.26 -10.05
N PHE A 191 -20.32 3.93 -10.02
CA PHE A 191 -19.28 3.80 -11.02
C PHE A 191 -17.93 3.57 -10.34
N GLN A 192 -17.12 2.69 -10.91
CA GLN A 192 -15.69 2.60 -10.65
C GLN A 192 -14.91 3.24 -11.79
N MET A 193 -13.98 4.12 -11.41
CA MET A 193 -13.10 4.78 -12.37
C MET A 193 -11.83 3.95 -12.51
N HIS A 194 -11.55 3.45 -13.71
CA HIS A 194 -10.32 2.75 -14.07
C HIS A 194 -9.38 3.66 -14.86
N ALA A 195 -8.16 3.21 -15.12
CA ALA A 195 -7.12 4.00 -15.79
C ALA A 195 -7.56 4.64 -17.12
N ASN A 196 -8.41 3.97 -17.91
CA ASN A 196 -8.85 4.44 -19.22
C ASN A 196 -10.36 4.32 -19.48
N LYS A 197 -11.15 3.87 -18.50
CA LYS A 197 -12.59 3.66 -18.67
C LYS A 197 -13.35 3.88 -17.37
N GLN A 198 -14.64 4.21 -17.51
CA GLN A 198 -15.60 4.26 -16.40
C GLN A 198 -16.44 2.99 -16.45
N GLU A 199 -16.51 2.27 -15.34
CA GLU A 199 -17.22 0.99 -15.25
C GLU A 199 -18.43 1.13 -14.32
N PRO A 200 -19.67 1.00 -14.84
CA PRO A 200 -20.86 0.99 -14.00
C PRO A 200 -20.90 -0.31 -13.18
N ILE A 201 -21.08 -0.19 -11.87
CA ILE A 201 -21.34 -1.34 -11.00
C ILE A 201 -22.84 -1.61 -10.99
N PRO A 202 -23.28 -2.85 -11.29
CA PRO A 202 -24.69 -3.23 -11.26
C PRO A 202 -25.30 -3.16 -9.86
#